data_AF-V4XDJ5-F1
#
_entry.id   AF-V4XDJ5-F1
#
_cell.length_a   1.000
_cell.length_b   1.000
_cell.length_c   1.000
_cell.angle_alpha   90.00
_cell.angle_beta   90.00
_cell.angle_gamma   90.00
#
_symmetry.space_group_name_H-M   'P 1'
#
loop_
_entity.id
_entity.type
_entity.pdbx_description
1 polymer ?
#
loop_
_entity_poly.entity_id
_entity_poly.type
_entity_poly.pdbx_seq_one_letter_code
_entity_poly.pdbx_strand_id
1 'polypeptide(L)'
;LDAAACAAAGAVVVDEAAGLPVDRLAETLAAPAVAYVTTVHGYEGTGRGFDVRFRDRIAASDHAVGEVRLDEPIRHAPDDPVEQWAFDALLLDARPAVGEAVADADPETATYGQPTAAELVSDDARLREAFGLLALAHYRTEPNDLARLLDAPNVRTRTLRHEGRVVAVALLAREGGLDADTRRRAYEGERVRGNMIPDVLTSQLRDEDAGARTGHRVLRIAVHGAVRSRGLGAALLEAVEREFGDDVDWLGVAFGATPRLCRFWAANGYGTVHLSTTRNSRSGEYSAVMLRPTSAAGRSLADRHAARFARRATGVLADPLRDADPTVVRVVLGATDADPATDLTDHEWRVIAAAAFGPGLYDAAPGAFARLARAALVDEGSGLDERAERLLAAKALQRRLWPDVADALGYESRRAAMRALGEAYRPLVDRYGGTAAAREADRYR
;
A
#
# COMPACT_ATOMS: atom_id res chain seq x y z
N LEU A 1 7.82 -17.67 -12.03
CA LEU A 1 7.19 -17.84 -13.36
C LEU A 1 7.42 -16.55 -14.10
N ASP A 2 7.76 -16.62 -15.38
CA ASP A 2 7.80 -15.44 -16.24
C ASP A 2 6.96 -15.74 -17.47
N ALA A 3 6.46 -14.69 -18.13
CA ALA A 3 5.54 -14.86 -19.25
C ALA A 3 6.15 -15.63 -20.42
N ALA A 4 7.47 -15.56 -20.61
CA ALA A 4 8.17 -16.25 -21.70
C ALA A 4 8.20 -17.77 -21.47
N ALA A 5 8.48 -18.19 -20.23
CA ALA A 5 8.42 -19.59 -19.83
C ALA A 5 7.00 -20.14 -19.92
N CYS A 6 5.99 -19.34 -19.52
CA CYS A 6 4.58 -19.73 -19.66
C CYS A 6 4.17 -19.88 -21.14
N ALA A 7 4.57 -18.96 -22.01
CA ALA A 7 4.31 -19.04 -23.45
C ALA A 7 4.92 -20.31 -24.09
N ALA A 8 6.09 -20.74 -23.61
CA ALA A 8 6.78 -21.94 -24.10
C ALA A 8 6.15 -23.26 -23.60
N ALA A 9 5.37 -23.25 -22.51
CA ALA A 9 4.94 -24.46 -21.81
C ALA A 9 3.78 -25.22 -22.50
N GLY A 10 3.12 -24.64 -23.52
CA GLY A 10 1.98 -25.26 -24.22
C GLY A 10 0.68 -25.29 -23.39
N ALA A 11 0.76 -25.69 -22.12
CA ALA A 11 -0.31 -25.57 -21.13
C ALA A 11 0.26 -25.30 -19.72
N VAL A 12 -0.46 -24.52 -18.92
CA VAL A 12 -0.12 -24.24 -17.52
C VAL A 12 -1.29 -24.62 -16.61
N VAL A 13 -1.02 -25.34 -15.53
CA VAL A 13 -2.01 -25.60 -14.47
C VAL A 13 -1.53 -24.93 -13.20
N VAL A 14 -2.37 -24.07 -12.65
CA VAL A 14 -2.09 -23.34 -11.41
C VAL A 14 -3.02 -23.87 -10.33
N ASP A 15 -2.46 -24.63 -9.40
CA ASP A 15 -3.18 -25.10 -8.21
C ASP A 15 -3.14 -24.04 -7.09
N GLU A 16 -4.19 -24.00 -6.28
CA GLU A 16 -4.44 -22.97 -5.25
C GLU A 16 -4.25 -21.53 -5.78
N ALA A 17 -4.81 -21.26 -6.96
CA ALA A 17 -4.57 -20.02 -7.68
C ALA A 17 -4.88 -18.76 -6.84
N ALA A 18 -5.92 -18.80 -5.99
CA ALA A 18 -6.23 -17.67 -5.12
C ALA A 18 -5.19 -17.38 -4.02
N GLY A 19 -4.26 -18.31 -3.78
CA GLY A 19 -3.10 -18.10 -2.92
C GLY A 19 -1.96 -17.33 -3.60
N LEU A 20 -2.03 -17.05 -4.91
CA LEU A 20 -0.97 -16.40 -5.69
C LEU A 20 -1.27 -14.95 -6.11
N PRO A 21 -0.23 -14.06 -6.15
CA PRO A 21 -0.44 -12.66 -6.48
C PRO A 21 -1.04 -12.51 -7.87
N VAL A 22 -1.97 -11.57 -8.03
CA VAL A 22 -2.72 -11.38 -9.28
C VAL A 22 -1.80 -11.09 -10.47
N ASP A 23 -0.66 -10.43 -10.25
CA ASP A 23 0.30 -10.16 -11.32
C ASP A 23 1.11 -11.41 -11.71
N ARG A 24 1.40 -12.31 -10.77
CA ARG A 24 1.98 -13.63 -11.06
C ARG A 24 1.01 -14.51 -11.81
N LEU A 25 -0.27 -14.47 -11.44
CA LEU A 25 -1.32 -15.15 -12.20
C LEU A 25 -1.44 -14.58 -13.60
N ALA A 26 -1.35 -13.26 -13.77
CA ALA A 26 -1.42 -12.62 -15.09
C ALA A 26 -0.27 -13.07 -16.02
N GLU A 27 0.94 -13.30 -15.50
CA GLU A 27 2.05 -13.86 -16.29
C GLU A 27 1.71 -15.23 -16.91
N THR A 28 0.87 -16.03 -16.25
CA THR A 28 0.46 -17.36 -16.74
C THR A 28 -0.51 -17.32 -17.91
N LEU A 29 -1.22 -16.19 -18.13
CA LEU A 29 -2.12 -16.01 -19.28
C LEU A 29 -1.38 -16.00 -20.62
N ALA A 30 -0.05 -15.83 -20.60
CA ALA A 30 0.79 -15.94 -21.80
C ALA A 30 0.87 -17.39 -22.35
N ALA A 31 0.50 -18.40 -21.54
CA ALA A 31 0.43 -19.78 -22.00
C ALA A 31 -0.73 -19.98 -22.99
N PRO A 32 -0.58 -20.84 -24.02
CA PRO A 32 -1.67 -21.11 -24.98
C PRO A 32 -2.92 -21.73 -24.35
N ALA A 33 -2.75 -22.49 -23.27
CA ALA A 33 -3.84 -23.03 -22.46
C ALA A 33 -3.51 -22.89 -20.98
N VAL A 34 -4.48 -22.50 -20.16
CA VAL A 34 -4.29 -22.37 -18.71
C VAL A 34 -5.50 -22.88 -17.95
N ALA A 35 -5.25 -23.60 -16.85
CA ALA A 35 -6.27 -24.01 -15.89
C ALA A 35 -5.92 -23.45 -14.51
N TYR A 36 -6.88 -22.77 -13.88
CA TYR A 36 -6.77 -22.29 -12.51
C TYR A 36 -7.65 -23.14 -11.61
N VAL A 37 -7.03 -23.83 -10.65
CA VAL A 37 -7.73 -24.60 -9.62
C VAL A 37 -7.67 -23.78 -8.33
N THR A 38 -8.83 -23.53 -7.73
CA THR A 38 -8.90 -22.74 -6.49
C THR A 38 -10.11 -23.14 -5.66
N THR A 39 -9.96 -23.01 -4.35
CA THR A 39 -11.07 -23.12 -3.39
C THR A 39 -11.84 -21.79 -3.38
N VAL A 40 -13.16 -21.77 -3.51
CA VAL A 40 -13.99 -20.53 -3.41
C VAL A 40 -14.52 -20.32 -1.98
N HIS A 41 -14.85 -21.44 -1.32
CA HIS A 41 -15.44 -21.52 0.02
C HIS A 41 -14.59 -22.46 0.87
N GLY A 42 -14.12 -21.99 2.04
CA GLY A 42 -13.29 -22.82 2.91
C GLY A 42 -12.46 -22.02 3.92
N TYR A 43 -11.84 -22.75 4.84
CA TYR A 43 -11.08 -22.21 5.97
C TYR A 43 -9.82 -21.42 5.56
N GLU A 44 -9.32 -21.61 4.34
CA GLU A 44 -8.13 -20.89 3.86
C GLU A 44 -8.42 -19.46 3.40
N GLY A 45 -9.69 -19.13 3.13
CA GLY A 45 -10.16 -17.76 2.90
C GLY A 45 -9.49 -17.02 1.74
N THR A 46 -8.85 -17.74 0.83
CA THR A 46 -8.09 -17.21 -0.32
C THR A 46 -8.99 -17.02 -1.55
N GLY A 47 -9.88 -17.97 -1.84
CA GLY A 47 -10.72 -18.04 -3.04
C GLY A 47 -11.45 -16.77 -3.49
N ARG A 48 -11.96 -16.03 -2.52
CA ARG A 48 -12.91 -14.94 -2.79
C ARG A 48 -12.20 -13.70 -3.32
N GLY A 49 -10.92 -13.53 -3.01
CA GLY A 49 -10.09 -12.47 -3.57
C GLY A 49 -9.75 -12.69 -5.04
N PHE A 50 -9.62 -13.95 -5.47
CA PHE A 50 -9.39 -14.34 -6.86
C PHE A 50 -10.60 -14.02 -7.74
N ASP A 51 -11.78 -14.44 -7.31
CA ASP A 51 -13.04 -14.20 -8.04
C ASP A 51 -13.30 -12.72 -8.31
N VAL A 52 -12.98 -11.84 -7.37
CA VAL A 52 -13.27 -10.40 -7.49
C VAL A 52 -12.17 -9.63 -8.22
N ARG A 53 -10.94 -10.15 -8.31
CA ARG A 53 -9.78 -9.37 -8.81
C ARG A 53 -9.11 -9.93 -10.05
N PHE A 54 -9.21 -11.24 -10.26
CA PHE A 54 -8.55 -11.90 -11.39
C PHE A 54 -9.54 -12.35 -12.48
N ARG A 55 -10.81 -12.63 -12.14
CA ARG A 55 -11.83 -12.93 -13.15
C ARG A 55 -11.95 -11.86 -14.22
N ASP A 56 -11.90 -10.57 -13.85
CA ASP A 56 -11.93 -9.48 -14.83
C ASP A 56 -10.74 -9.54 -15.80
N ARG A 57 -9.55 -9.95 -15.32
CA ARG A 57 -8.36 -10.13 -16.17
C ARG A 57 -8.49 -11.35 -17.08
N ILE A 58 -9.06 -12.45 -16.59
CA ILE A 58 -9.36 -13.63 -17.40
C ILE A 58 -10.39 -13.28 -18.49
N ALA A 59 -11.46 -12.58 -18.12
CA ALA A 59 -12.52 -12.16 -19.03
C ALA A 59 -12.05 -11.17 -20.11
N ALA A 60 -11.04 -10.36 -19.80
CA ALA A 60 -10.40 -9.44 -20.74
C ALA A 60 -9.27 -10.09 -21.57
N SER A 61 -8.96 -11.38 -21.35
CA SER A 61 -7.92 -12.09 -22.09
C SER A 61 -8.44 -12.70 -23.39
N ASP A 62 -7.51 -13.14 -24.25
CA ASP A 62 -7.84 -13.79 -25.53
C ASP A 62 -8.25 -15.27 -25.37
N HIS A 63 -8.34 -15.78 -24.13
CA HIS A 63 -8.71 -17.16 -23.84
C HIS A 63 -10.23 -17.38 -23.92
N ALA A 64 -10.63 -18.53 -24.45
CA ALA A 64 -11.99 -19.03 -24.25
C ALA A 64 -12.14 -19.52 -22.81
N VAL A 65 -12.99 -18.85 -22.04
CA VAL A 65 -13.14 -19.11 -20.59
C VAL A 65 -14.24 -20.14 -20.37
N GLY A 66 -13.89 -21.25 -19.72
CA GLY A 66 -14.83 -22.23 -19.18
C GLY A 66 -14.71 -22.30 -17.66
N GLU A 67 -15.85 -22.41 -16.97
CA GLU A 67 -15.89 -22.59 -15.52
C GLU A 67 -16.47 -23.97 -15.18
N VAL A 68 -15.79 -24.69 -14.31
CA VAL A 68 -16.25 -25.97 -13.75
C VAL A 68 -16.23 -25.84 -12.23
N ARG A 69 -17.34 -26.20 -11.59
CA ARG A 69 -17.49 -26.15 -10.14
C ARG A 69 -17.60 -27.56 -9.58
N LEU A 70 -16.84 -27.82 -8.52
CA LEU A 70 -16.86 -29.07 -7.78
C LEU A 70 -17.51 -28.80 -6.42
N ASP A 71 -18.77 -29.22 -6.26
CA ASP A 71 -19.54 -28.99 -5.03
C ASP A 71 -19.75 -30.27 -4.20
N GLU A 72 -19.65 -31.46 -4.81
CA GLU A 72 -19.87 -32.73 -4.11
C GLU A 72 -18.64 -33.12 -3.24
N PRO A 73 -18.78 -33.17 -1.91
CA PRO A 73 -17.67 -33.55 -1.04
C PRO A 73 -17.33 -35.04 -1.20
N ILE A 74 -16.03 -35.37 -1.17
CA ILE A 74 -15.56 -36.76 -1.26
C ILE A 74 -15.27 -37.39 0.13
N ARG A 75 -15.19 -36.58 1.18
CA ARG A 75 -14.77 -37.01 2.54
C ARG A 75 -15.93 -37.21 3.50
N HIS A 76 -17.04 -36.54 3.24
CA HIS A 76 -18.24 -36.52 4.07
C HIS A 76 -19.47 -36.47 3.16
N ALA A 77 -20.64 -36.71 3.74
CA ALA A 77 -21.87 -36.68 2.97
C ALA A 77 -22.20 -35.23 2.53
N PRO A 78 -22.90 -35.04 1.41
CA PRO A 78 -23.59 -33.79 1.14
C PRO A 78 -24.45 -33.37 2.33
N ASP A 79 -24.50 -32.07 2.62
CA ASP A 79 -25.27 -31.48 3.72
C ASP A 79 -24.86 -31.99 5.12
N ASP A 80 -23.57 -32.27 5.34
CA ASP A 80 -23.07 -32.66 6.66
C ASP A 80 -23.35 -31.55 7.70
N PRO A 81 -24.11 -31.84 8.78
CA PRO A 81 -24.48 -30.84 9.77
C PRO A 81 -23.27 -30.28 10.54
N VAL A 82 -22.17 -31.03 10.65
CA VAL A 82 -20.92 -30.55 11.27
C VAL A 82 -20.23 -29.55 10.36
N GLU A 83 -20.25 -29.77 9.05
CA GLU A 83 -19.74 -28.81 8.07
C GLU A 83 -20.57 -27.52 8.10
N GLN A 84 -21.89 -27.64 8.03
CA GLN A 84 -22.79 -26.47 8.11
C GLN A 84 -22.56 -25.67 9.40
N TRP A 85 -22.49 -26.35 10.55
CA TRP A 85 -22.16 -25.73 11.83
C TRP A 85 -20.80 -25.03 11.79
N ALA A 86 -19.76 -25.64 11.23
CA ALA A 86 -18.43 -25.04 11.16
C ALA A 86 -18.42 -23.79 10.26
N PHE A 87 -19.15 -23.82 9.14
CA PHE A 87 -19.30 -22.69 8.24
C PHE A 87 -20.03 -21.52 8.91
N ASP A 88 -21.11 -21.80 9.64
CA ASP A 88 -21.87 -20.79 10.38
C ASP A 88 -21.05 -20.22 11.55
N ALA A 89 -20.44 -21.09 12.36
CA ALA A 89 -19.69 -20.68 13.55
C ALA A 89 -18.44 -19.85 13.21
N LEU A 90 -17.81 -20.14 12.07
CA LEU A 90 -16.58 -19.45 11.61
C LEU A 90 -16.85 -18.43 10.50
N LEU A 91 -18.12 -18.21 10.13
CA LEU A 91 -18.55 -17.30 9.08
C LEU A 91 -17.82 -17.51 7.74
N LEU A 92 -17.52 -18.77 7.39
CA LEU A 92 -16.76 -19.12 6.19
C LEU A 92 -17.55 -18.84 4.90
N ASP A 93 -18.87 -18.72 5.01
CA ASP A 93 -19.79 -18.37 3.93
C ASP A 93 -20.12 -16.86 3.88
N ALA A 94 -19.83 -16.08 4.92
CA ALA A 94 -20.30 -14.70 5.11
C ALA A 94 -20.05 -13.77 3.91
N ARG A 95 -21.08 -13.05 3.47
CA ARG A 95 -21.03 -12.19 2.28
C ARG A 95 -21.41 -10.76 2.65
N PRO A 96 -20.87 -9.76 1.94
CA PRO A 96 -21.40 -8.41 2.04
C PRO A 96 -22.87 -8.38 1.58
N ALA A 97 -23.53 -7.24 1.83
CA ALA A 97 -24.85 -6.98 1.28
C ALA A 97 -24.88 -7.18 -0.24
N VAL A 98 -26.05 -7.53 -0.78
CA VAL A 98 -26.21 -7.64 -2.24
C VAL A 98 -26.02 -6.26 -2.86
N GLY A 99 -25.33 -6.18 -4.01
CA GLY A 99 -24.93 -4.93 -4.62
C GLY A 99 -26.07 -3.96 -4.93
N GLU A 100 -27.23 -4.45 -5.39
CA GLU A 100 -28.37 -3.58 -5.67
C GLU A 100 -28.91 -2.90 -4.41
N ALA A 101 -28.85 -3.56 -3.25
CA ALA A 101 -29.37 -3.02 -1.98
C ALA A 101 -28.52 -1.88 -1.41
N VAL A 102 -27.34 -1.64 -1.96
CA VAL A 102 -26.42 -0.58 -1.51
C VAL A 102 -25.94 0.30 -2.65
N ALA A 103 -26.55 0.17 -3.85
CA ALA A 103 -26.07 0.80 -5.07
C ALA A 103 -26.11 2.33 -5.03
N ASP A 104 -26.96 2.92 -4.19
CA ASP A 104 -27.13 4.36 -4.02
C ASP A 104 -26.41 4.92 -2.79
N ALA A 105 -25.66 4.08 -2.06
CA ALA A 105 -24.93 4.52 -0.89
C ALA A 105 -23.80 5.50 -1.25
N ASP A 106 -23.72 6.57 -0.48
CA ASP A 106 -22.71 7.62 -0.55
C ASP A 106 -22.42 8.19 0.85
N PRO A 107 -21.44 9.10 1.01
CA PRO A 107 -21.10 9.67 2.32
C PRO A 107 -22.23 10.43 3.01
N GLU A 108 -23.21 10.98 2.29
CA GLU A 108 -24.30 11.78 2.86
C GLU A 108 -25.44 10.90 3.37
N THR A 109 -25.67 9.78 2.68
CA THR A 109 -26.71 8.80 3.01
C THR A 109 -26.23 7.73 4.00
N ALA A 110 -24.92 7.56 4.15
CA ALA A 110 -24.34 6.57 5.05
C ALA A 110 -24.21 7.09 6.48
N THR A 111 -24.52 6.23 7.45
CA THR A 111 -24.47 6.53 8.88
C THR A 111 -23.30 5.83 9.55
N TYR A 112 -22.57 6.56 10.38
CA TYR A 112 -21.47 6.01 11.16
C TYR A 112 -21.98 5.17 12.33
N GLY A 113 -21.40 3.98 12.52
CA GLY A 113 -21.74 3.06 13.59
C GLY A 113 -20.51 2.55 14.33
N GLN A 114 -20.67 2.34 15.65
CA GLN A 114 -19.65 1.87 16.57
C GLN A 114 -20.03 0.52 17.20
N PRO A 115 -20.26 -0.54 16.39
CA PRO A 115 -20.71 -1.81 16.95
C PRO A 115 -19.71 -2.37 17.97
N THR A 116 -20.24 -2.79 19.11
CA THR A 116 -19.55 -3.70 20.03
C THR A 116 -19.59 -5.14 19.49
N ALA A 117 -18.70 -6.00 20.00
CA ALA A 117 -18.74 -7.43 19.65
C ALA A 117 -20.10 -8.06 19.99
N ALA A 118 -20.69 -7.71 21.13
CA ALA A 118 -22.01 -8.20 21.54
C ALA A 118 -23.13 -7.79 20.56
N GLU A 119 -23.11 -6.54 20.08
CA GLU A 119 -24.08 -6.05 19.08
C GLU A 119 -23.90 -6.69 17.70
N LEU A 120 -22.67 -7.05 17.32
CA LEU A 120 -22.44 -7.81 16.09
C LEU A 120 -22.98 -9.24 16.25
N VAL A 121 -22.66 -9.91 17.36
CA VAL A 121 -23.12 -11.28 17.61
C VAL A 121 -24.66 -11.37 17.74
N SER A 122 -25.32 -10.32 18.22
CA SER A 122 -26.78 -10.29 18.31
C SER A 122 -27.49 -9.99 16.98
N ASP A 123 -26.76 -9.58 15.94
CA ASP A 123 -27.27 -9.24 14.61
C ASP A 123 -26.46 -9.98 13.54
N ASP A 124 -26.86 -11.22 13.26
CA ASP A 124 -26.16 -12.14 12.35
C ASP A 124 -25.96 -11.54 10.96
N ALA A 125 -26.96 -10.83 10.43
CA ALA A 125 -26.86 -10.17 9.14
C ALA A 125 -25.77 -9.09 9.16
N ARG A 126 -25.74 -8.23 10.18
CA ARG A 126 -24.71 -7.20 10.32
C ARG A 126 -23.32 -7.79 10.49
N LEU A 127 -23.17 -8.85 11.28
CA LEU A 127 -21.90 -9.55 11.48
C LEU A 127 -21.40 -10.18 10.17
N ARG A 128 -22.27 -10.90 9.46
CA ARG A 128 -21.96 -11.51 8.16
C ARG A 128 -21.58 -10.47 7.11
N GLU A 129 -22.30 -9.35 7.03
CA GLU A 129 -21.97 -8.29 6.07
C GLU A 129 -20.64 -7.62 6.39
N ALA A 130 -20.39 -7.29 7.67
CA ALA A 130 -19.13 -6.68 8.10
C ALA A 130 -17.93 -7.63 7.88
N PHE A 131 -18.05 -8.88 8.32
CA PHE A 131 -16.99 -9.89 8.14
C PHE A 131 -16.81 -10.25 6.66
N GLY A 132 -17.89 -10.35 5.88
CA GLY A 132 -17.86 -10.59 4.44
C GLY A 132 -17.11 -9.51 3.67
N LEU A 133 -17.28 -8.23 4.03
CA LEU A 133 -16.49 -7.13 3.46
C LEU A 133 -15.00 -7.27 3.78
N LEU A 134 -14.64 -7.59 5.03
CA LEU A 134 -13.26 -7.80 5.44
C LEU A 134 -12.64 -9.02 4.74
N ALA A 135 -13.43 -10.07 4.52
CA ALA A 135 -13.00 -11.27 3.83
C ALA A 135 -12.68 -11.00 2.35
N LEU A 136 -13.52 -10.22 1.66
CA LEU A 136 -13.33 -9.89 0.23
C LEU A 136 -12.19 -8.90 -0.02
N ALA A 137 -12.01 -7.93 0.88
CA ALA A 137 -11.05 -6.85 0.69
C ALA A 137 -9.59 -7.29 0.90
N HIS A 138 -9.34 -8.45 1.50
CA HIS A 138 -7.99 -8.93 1.82
C HIS A 138 -7.60 -10.20 1.06
N TYR A 139 -6.31 -10.31 0.76
CA TYR A 139 -5.73 -11.39 -0.03
C TYR A 139 -5.85 -12.76 0.66
N ARG A 140 -5.92 -12.76 1.99
CA ARG A 140 -6.25 -13.93 2.79
C ARG A 140 -6.93 -13.47 4.07
N THR A 141 -8.01 -14.14 4.43
CA THR A 141 -8.66 -13.97 5.73
C THR A 141 -8.61 -15.32 6.42
N GLU A 142 -8.02 -15.36 7.61
CA GLU A 142 -7.90 -16.57 8.41
C GLU A 142 -9.06 -16.58 9.43
N PRO A 143 -9.54 -17.74 9.90
CA PRO A 143 -10.59 -17.79 10.94
C PRO A 143 -10.22 -17.00 12.21
N ASN A 144 -8.93 -16.89 12.51
CA ASN A 144 -8.41 -16.03 13.58
C ASN A 144 -8.76 -14.54 13.42
N ASP A 145 -9.10 -14.06 12.23
CA ASP A 145 -9.55 -12.69 12.01
C ASP A 145 -10.94 -12.46 12.62
N LEU A 146 -11.82 -13.47 12.63
CA LEU A 146 -13.11 -13.40 13.32
C LEU A 146 -12.91 -13.30 14.84
N ALA A 147 -12.04 -14.14 15.40
CA ALA A 147 -11.66 -14.06 16.81
C ALA A 147 -11.07 -12.68 17.16
N ARG A 148 -10.23 -12.10 16.29
CA ARG A 148 -9.71 -10.72 16.50
C ARG A 148 -10.81 -9.67 16.46
N LEU A 149 -11.81 -9.83 15.60
CA LEU A 149 -12.93 -8.90 15.47
C LEU A 149 -13.83 -8.93 16.72
N LEU A 150 -13.99 -10.10 17.36
CA LEU A 150 -14.92 -10.30 18.48
C LEU A 150 -14.24 -10.23 19.87
N ASP A 151 -13.02 -10.73 20.02
CA ASP A 151 -12.41 -10.97 21.34
C ASP A 151 -11.20 -10.08 21.66
N ALA A 152 -10.56 -9.45 20.67
CA ALA A 152 -9.33 -8.71 20.93
C ALA A 152 -9.62 -7.38 21.66
N PRO A 153 -9.12 -7.19 22.91
CA PRO A 153 -9.54 -6.08 23.76
C PRO A 153 -9.05 -4.71 23.28
N ASN A 154 -7.99 -4.69 22.46
CA ASN A 154 -7.46 -3.47 21.85
C ASN A 154 -8.01 -3.22 20.44
N VAL A 155 -8.91 -4.07 19.93
CA VAL A 155 -9.49 -3.94 18.59
C VAL A 155 -10.90 -3.35 18.69
N ARG A 156 -11.22 -2.42 17.78
CA ARG A 156 -12.54 -1.80 17.65
C ARG A 156 -13.02 -1.89 16.21
N THR A 157 -14.29 -2.19 16.02
CA THR A 157 -14.95 -2.23 14.70
C THR A 157 -15.75 -0.96 14.49
N ARG A 158 -15.56 -0.32 13.33
CA ARG A 158 -16.35 0.85 12.91
C ARG A 158 -16.96 0.59 11.55
N THR A 159 -18.20 1.01 11.35
CA THR A 159 -18.96 0.72 10.13
C THR A 159 -19.59 1.98 9.57
N LEU A 160 -19.72 2.06 8.26
CA LEU A 160 -20.74 2.89 7.62
C LEU A 160 -21.91 2.02 7.21
N ARG A 161 -23.14 2.50 7.46
CA ARG A 161 -24.37 1.78 7.13
C ARG A 161 -25.28 2.62 6.25
N HIS A 162 -25.87 1.99 5.24
CA HIS A 162 -26.90 2.57 4.38
C HIS A 162 -28.13 1.67 4.45
N GLU A 163 -29.29 2.24 4.80
CA GLU A 163 -30.56 1.50 4.96
C GLU A 163 -30.41 0.21 5.80
N GLY A 164 -29.64 0.29 6.88
CA GLY A 164 -29.38 -0.83 7.78
C GLY A 164 -28.28 -1.80 7.32
N ARG A 165 -27.83 -1.75 6.06
CA ARG A 165 -26.77 -2.60 5.50
C ARG A 165 -25.38 -2.04 5.71
N VAL A 166 -24.36 -2.90 5.88
CA VAL A 166 -22.97 -2.45 6.03
C VAL A 166 -22.35 -2.15 4.65
N VAL A 167 -21.94 -0.90 4.43
CA VAL A 167 -21.32 -0.45 3.16
C VAL A 167 -19.83 -0.19 3.27
N ALA A 168 -19.32 0.05 4.48
CA ALA A 168 -17.90 0.10 4.77
C ALA A 168 -17.62 -0.38 6.19
N VAL A 169 -16.43 -0.93 6.42
CA VAL A 169 -15.98 -1.43 7.73
C VAL A 169 -14.49 -1.16 7.91
N ALA A 170 -14.11 -0.78 9.12
CA ALA A 170 -12.73 -0.62 9.55
C ALA A 170 -12.50 -1.36 10.88
N LEU A 171 -11.38 -2.07 10.96
CA LEU A 171 -10.85 -2.63 12.20
C LEU A 171 -9.68 -1.77 12.67
N LEU A 172 -9.76 -1.28 13.91
CA LEU A 172 -8.78 -0.38 14.50
C LEU A 172 -8.14 -1.06 15.70
N ALA A 173 -6.81 -1.14 15.74
CA ALA A 173 -6.07 -1.55 16.93
C ALA A 173 -5.54 -0.33 17.68
N ARG A 174 -5.82 -0.23 18.98
CA ARG A 174 -5.10 0.70 19.85
C ARG A 174 -3.69 0.14 20.10
N GLU A 175 -2.68 0.96 19.83
CA GLU A 175 -1.27 0.62 19.99
C GLU A 175 -0.53 1.76 20.72
N GLY A 176 0.64 1.45 21.30
CA GLY A 176 1.50 2.41 21.98
C GLY A 176 1.18 2.56 23.47
N GLY A 177 1.62 3.68 24.06
CA GLY A 177 1.51 3.89 25.51
C GLY A 177 2.35 2.90 26.32
N LEU A 178 3.48 2.44 25.74
CA LEU A 178 4.34 1.44 26.34
C LEU A 178 5.18 2.04 27.48
N ASP A 179 5.30 1.31 28.58
CA ASP A 179 6.15 1.69 29.70
C ASP A 179 7.64 1.68 29.31
N ALA A 180 8.49 2.31 30.13
CA ALA A 180 9.92 2.44 29.82
C ALA A 180 10.66 1.10 29.73
N ASP A 181 10.29 0.08 30.50
CA ASP A 181 10.94 -1.23 30.44
C ASP A 181 10.59 -1.95 29.13
N THR A 182 9.31 -1.95 28.77
CA THR A 182 8.83 -2.54 27.51
C THR A 182 9.47 -1.86 26.30
N ARG A 183 9.61 -0.52 26.31
CA ARG A 183 10.27 0.24 25.24
C ARG A 183 11.75 -0.12 25.11
N ARG A 184 12.48 -0.21 26.23
CA ARG A 184 13.87 -0.66 26.25
C ARG A 184 14.02 -2.06 25.67
N ARG A 185 13.23 -3.03 26.14
CA ARG A 185 13.27 -4.41 25.63
C ARG A 185 12.95 -4.49 24.14
N ALA A 186 11.99 -3.68 23.67
CA ALA A 186 11.69 -3.57 22.25
C ALA A 186 12.85 -3.01 21.43
N TYR A 187 13.54 -1.99 21.95
CA TYR A 187 14.72 -1.41 21.32
C TYR A 187 15.89 -2.42 21.25
N GLU A 188 16.02 -3.28 22.27
CA GLU A 188 17.00 -4.36 22.35
C GLU A 188 16.65 -5.59 21.49
N GLY A 189 15.44 -5.65 20.92
CA GLY A 189 15.03 -6.64 19.91
C GLY A 189 13.87 -7.55 20.31
N GLU A 190 13.25 -7.35 21.48
CA GLU A 190 12.05 -8.10 21.87
C GLU A 190 10.82 -7.58 21.12
N ARG A 191 10.07 -8.46 20.46
CA ARG A 191 8.85 -8.05 19.76
C ARG A 191 7.72 -7.73 20.72
N VAL A 192 7.09 -6.57 20.53
CA VAL A 192 5.89 -6.20 21.31
C VAL A 192 4.61 -6.65 20.60
N ARG A 193 3.99 -7.72 21.11
CA ARG A 193 2.75 -8.26 20.53
C ARG A 193 1.64 -7.19 20.56
N GLY A 194 0.88 -7.11 19.47
CA GLY A 194 -0.25 -6.18 19.34
C GLY A 194 0.13 -4.71 19.12
N ASN A 195 1.43 -4.38 19.00
CA ASN A 195 1.92 -3.00 18.88
C ASN A 195 2.83 -2.85 17.65
N MET A 196 2.31 -3.13 16.46
CA MET A 196 3.16 -3.27 15.27
C MET A 196 3.83 -1.95 14.86
N ILE A 197 3.10 -0.82 14.83
CA ILE A 197 3.73 0.47 14.49
C ILE A 197 4.77 0.86 15.55
N PRO A 198 4.44 0.88 16.86
CA PRO A 198 5.43 1.11 17.91
C PRO A 198 6.66 0.21 17.82
N ASP A 199 6.48 -1.08 17.55
CA ASP A 199 7.55 -2.07 17.40
C ASP A 199 8.46 -1.74 16.21
N VAL A 200 7.90 -1.39 15.05
CA VAL A 200 8.68 -0.99 13.86
C VAL A 200 9.47 0.30 14.12
N LEU A 201 8.82 1.33 14.69
CA LEU A 201 9.48 2.60 14.96
C LEU A 201 10.59 2.45 16.01
N THR A 202 10.38 1.61 17.02
CA THR A 202 11.33 1.38 18.11
C THR A 202 12.48 0.48 17.69
N SER A 203 12.19 -0.74 17.21
CA SER A 203 13.20 -1.77 16.95
C SER A 203 13.96 -1.54 15.64
N GLN A 204 13.26 -1.21 14.56
CA GLN A 204 13.86 -1.10 13.22
C GLN A 204 14.37 0.31 12.92
N LEU A 205 13.63 1.33 13.35
CA LEU A 205 13.98 2.74 13.12
C LEU A 205 14.72 3.39 14.30
N ARG A 206 14.98 2.62 15.37
CA ARG A 206 15.79 3.02 16.52
C ARG A 206 15.27 4.29 17.20
N ASP A 207 13.97 4.39 17.40
CA ASP A 207 13.33 5.46 18.18
C ASP A 207 12.60 4.87 19.40
N GLU A 208 13.30 4.75 20.53
CA GLU A 208 12.74 4.21 21.78
C GLU A 208 11.54 5.01 22.31
N ASP A 209 11.51 6.32 22.05
CA ASP A 209 10.42 7.20 22.47
C ASP A 209 9.17 7.11 21.60
N ALA A 210 9.26 6.48 20.42
CA ALA A 210 8.11 6.23 19.57
C ALA A 210 7.06 5.36 20.27
N GLY A 211 7.49 4.37 21.05
CA GLY A 211 6.59 3.45 21.77
C GLY A 211 5.76 4.10 22.88
N ALA A 212 6.14 5.28 23.36
CA ALA A 212 5.39 6.01 24.38
C ALA A 212 4.11 6.66 23.83
N ARG A 213 4.08 6.93 22.51
CA ARG A 213 2.96 7.63 21.86
C ARG A 213 1.83 6.65 21.60
N THR A 214 0.60 7.05 21.91
CA THR A 214 -0.57 6.19 21.74
C THR A 214 -1.24 6.49 20.40
N GLY A 215 -1.77 5.47 19.73
CA GLY A 215 -2.46 5.64 18.46
C GLY A 215 -3.44 4.55 18.13
N HIS A 216 -4.22 4.79 17.09
CA HIS A 216 -5.06 3.78 16.46
C HIS A 216 -4.50 3.40 15.09
N ARG A 217 -4.11 2.14 14.95
CA ARG A 217 -3.75 1.57 13.65
C ARG A 217 -4.98 1.01 12.96
N VAL A 218 -5.25 1.46 11.74
CA VAL A 218 -6.18 0.78 10.84
C VAL A 218 -5.57 -0.55 10.43
N LEU A 219 -6.10 -1.63 11.00
CA LEU A 219 -5.72 -3.00 10.67
C LEU A 219 -6.21 -3.38 9.27
N ARG A 220 -7.48 -3.05 9.02
CA ARG A 220 -8.21 -3.35 7.80
C ARG A 220 -9.24 -2.26 7.57
N ILE A 221 -9.44 -1.89 6.31
CA ILE A 221 -10.57 -1.06 5.86
C ILE A 221 -11.09 -1.64 4.56
N ALA A 222 -12.40 -1.80 4.48
CA ALA A 222 -13.08 -2.36 3.33
C ALA A 222 -14.31 -1.52 3.00
N VAL A 223 -14.52 -1.29 1.70
CA VAL A 223 -15.70 -0.61 1.15
C VAL A 223 -16.36 -1.56 0.16
N HIS A 224 -17.69 -1.60 0.21
CA HIS A 224 -18.51 -2.44 -0.65
C HIS A 224 -18.20 -2.21 -2.14
N GLY A 225 -18.06 -3.31 -2.90
CA GLY A 225 -17.63 -3.30 -4.29
C GLY A 225 -18.44 -2.37 -5.21
N ALA A 226 -19.76 -2.38 -5.05
CA ALA A 226 -20.72 -1.60 -5.84
C ALA A 226 -20.62 -0.07 -5.65
N VAL A 227 -20.05 0.38 -4.53
CA VAL A 227 -19.96 1.81 -4.16
C VAL A 227 -18.52 2.24 -3.85
N ARG A 228 -17.54 1.49 -4.35
CA ARG A 228 -16.13 1.90 -4.31
C ARG A 228 -15.94 3.19 -5.10
N SER A 229 -14.94 3.97 -4.69
CA SER A 229 -14.59 5.25 -5.32
C SER A 229 -15.67 6.34 -5.23
N ARG A 230 -16.64 6.20 -4.32
CA ARG A 230 -17.65 7.24 -3.99
C ARG A 230 -17.36 8.03 -2.72
N GLY A 231 -16.14 7.93 -2.17
CA GLY A 231 -15.75 8.66 -0.96
C GLY A 231 -16.09 7.97 0.37
N LEU A 232 -16.84 6.86 0.40
CA LEU A 232 -17.19 6.14 1.64
C LEU A 232 -15.99 5.73 2.50
N GLY A 233 -14.88 5.33 1.88
CA GLY A 233 -13.65 5.00 2.61
C GLY A 233 -13.04 6.22 3.31
N ALA A 234 -13.07 7.38 2.65
CA ALA A 234 -12.60 8.64 3.24
C ALA A 234 -13.54 9.10 4.36
N ALA A 235 -14.85 9.04 4.14
CA ALA A 235 -15.87 9.37 5.14
C ALA A 235 -15.73 8.51 6.41
N LEU A 236 -15.42 7.20 6.25
CA LEU A 236 -15.15 6.33 7.39
C LEU A 236 -13.88 6.75 8.15
N LEU A 237 -12.80 7.10 7.45
CA LEU A 237 -11.57 7.58 8.10
C LEU A 237 -11.77 8.91 8.81
N GLU A 238 -12.54 9.83 8.22
CA GLU A 238 -12.90 11.11 8.83
C GLU A 238 -13.75 10.90 10.10
N ALA A 239 -14.70 9.95 10.07
CA ALA A 239 -15.48 9.59 11.25
C ALA A 239 -14.63 8.96 12.36
N VAL A 240 -13.66 8.13 11.99
CA VAL A 240 -12.67 7.57 12.93
C VAL A 240 -11.81 8.69 13.53
N GLU A 241 -11.33 9.64 12.74
CA GLU A 241 -10.60 10.78 13.27
C GLU A 241 -11.45 11.60 14.22
N ARG A 242 -12.68 11.93 13.86
CA ARG A 242 -13.58 12.70 14.73
C ARG A 242 -13.85 12.01 16.06
N GLU A 243 -13.89 10.68 16.07
CA GLU A 243 -14.08 9.90 17.30
C GLU A 243 -12.81 9.85 18.16
N PHE A 244 -11.64 9.61 17.57
CA PHE A 244 -10.43 9.25 18.31
C PHE A 244 -9.35 10.33 18.36
N GLY A 245 -9.43 11.36 17.52
CA GLY A 245 -8.36 12.33 17.29
C GLY A 245 -7.91 13.04 18.57
N ASP A 246 -8.85 13.34 19.46
CA ASP A 246 -8.56 14.01 20.73
C ASP A 246 -7.98 13.06 21.81
N ASP A 247 -8.12 11.73 21.63
CA ASP A 247 -7.75 10.71 22.61
C ASP A 247 -6.38 10.07 22.37
N VAL A 248 -5.82 10.27 21.16
CA VAL A 248 -4.55 9.63 20.74
C VAL A 248 -3.60 10.63 20.09
N ASP A 249 -2.33 10.23 19.96
CA ASP A 249 -1.31 11.06 19.31
C ASP A 249 -1.30 10.89 17.80
N TRP A 250 -1.70 9.72 17.29
CA TRP A 250 -1.66 9.42 15.86
C TRP A 250 -2.72 8.41 15.44
N LEU A 251 -3.18 8.55 14.19
CA LEU A 251 -3.83 7.47 13.43
C LEU A 251 -2.80 6.90 12.46
N GLY A 252 -2.76 5.58 12.30
CA GLY A 252 -1.72 4.93 11.52
C GLY A 252 -2.24 3.81 10.64
N VAL A 253 -1.44 3.44 9.66
CA VAL A 253 -1.68 2.24 8.84
C VAL A 253 -0.35 1.60 8.50
N ALA A 254 -0.34 0.27 8.33
CA ALA A 254 0.67 -0.36 7.51
C ALA A 254 0.06 -1.39 6.56
N PHE A 255 0.54 -1.39 5.32
CA PHE A 255 -0.04 -2.15 4.23
C PHE A 255 1.00 -2.46 3.16
N GLY A 256 0.74 -3.47 2.32
CA GLY A 256 1.54 -3.72 1.11
C GLY A 256 1.39 -2.56 0.13
N ALA A 257 2.49 -1.86 -0.13
CA ALA A 257 2.53 -0.62 -0.87
C ALA A 257 2.19 -0.85 -2.35
N THR A 258 1.01 -0.38 -2.76
CA THR A 258 0.59 -0.33 -4.15
C THR A 258 0.26 1.11 -4.51
N PRO A 259 0.38 1.53 -5.78
CA PRO A 259 0.13 2.92 -6.16
C PRO A 259 -1.26 3.42 -5.76
N ARG A 260 -2.28 2.54 -5.82
CA ARG A 260 -3.67 2.87 -5.45
C ARG A 260 -3.83 3.09 -3.94
N LEU A 261 -3.27 2.20 -3.12
CA LEU A 261 -3.41 2.32 -1.66
C LEU A 261 -2.57 3.49 -1.13
N CYS A 262 -1.35 3.69 -1.62
CA CYS A 262 -0.52 4.83 -1.22
C CYS A 262 -1.23 6.16 -1.52
N ARG A 263 -1.86 6.30 -2.70
CA ARG A 263 -2.65 7.50 -3.04
C ARG A 263 -3.88 7.66 -2.16
N PHE A 264 -4.59 6.57 -1.84
CA PHE A 264 -5.75 6.62 -0.95
C PHE A 264 -5.35 7.17 0.42
N TRP A 265 -4.30 6.64 1.04
CA TRP A 265 -3.87 7.10 2.36
C TRP A 265 -3.32 8.52 2.34
N ALA A 266 -2.50 8.88 1.34
CA ALA A 266 -2.00 10.24 1.17
C ALA A 266 -3.13 11.27 1.02
N ALA A 267 -4.13 10.98 0.18
CA ALA A 267 -5.29 11.85 -0.01
C ALA A 267 -6.18 12.01 1.24
N ASN A 268 -6.03 11.12 2.22
CA ASN A 268 -6.71 11.20 3.53
C ASN A 268 -5.82 11.77 4.63
N GLY A 269 -4.72 12.45 4.27
CA GLY A 269 -3.85 13.15 5.21
C GLY A 269 -2.89 12.26 6.01
N TYR A 270 -2.65 11.02 5.56
CA TYR A 270 -1.63 10.16 6.15
C TYR A 270 -0.30 10.41 5.45
N GLY A 271 0.74 10.74 6.22
CA GLY A 271 2.09 10.95 5.71
C GLY A 271 2.97 9.70 5.83
N THR A 272 3.82 9.43 4.84
CA THR A 272 4.73 8.27 4.89
C THR A 272 5.85 8.49 5.90
N VAL A 273 6.06 7.51 6.76
CA VAL A 273 7.18 7.49 7.73
C VAL A 273 8.13 6.31 7.53
N HIS A 274 7.71 5.28 6.79
CA HIS A 274 8.54 4.11 6.54
C HIS A 274 8.11 3.34 5.29
N LEU A 275 9.09 2.80 4.57
CA LEU A 275 8.92 1.71 3.61
C LEU A 275 9.89 0.59 4.00
N SER A 276 9.35 -0.61 4.24
CA SER A 276 10.12 -1.80 4.62
C SER A 276 11.06 -2.22 3.51
N THR A 277 12.26 -2.66 3.85
CA THR A 277 13.25 -3.21 2.91
C THR A 277 13.06 -4.70 2.62
N THR A 278 12.15 -5.35 3.33
CA THR A 278 11.77 -6.75 3.07
C THR A 278 10.40 -6.81 2.45
N ARG A 279 10.28 -7.59 1.37
CA ARG A 279 8.99 -7.90 0.76
C ARG A 279 8.22 -8.83 1.70
N ASN A 280 6.92 -8.58 1.82
CA ASN A 280 6.05 -9.50 2.50
C ASN A 280 6.01 -10.81 1.70
N SER A 281 6.34 -11.94 2.32
CA SER A 281 6.39 -13.25 1.65
C SER A 281 5.06 -13.68 1.04
N ARG A 282 3.94 -13.11 1.49
CA ARG A 282 2.59 -13.43 1.01
C ARG A 282 2.19 -12.55 -0.17
N SER A 283 2.29 -11.23 -0.05
CA SER A 283 1.87 -10.31 -1.12
C SER A 283 2.94 -10.03 -2.16
N GLY A 284 4.21 -10.32 -1.86
CA GLY A 284 5.35 -9.90 -2.68
C GLY A 284 5.66 -8.40 -2.62
N GLU A 285 4.84 -7.61 -1.93
CA GLU A 285 4.97 -6.15 -1.85
C GLU A 285 5.83 -5.69 -0.67
N TYR A 286 6.48 -4.54 -0.83
CA TYR A 286 7.07 -3.82 0.30
C TYR A 286 5.98 -3.22 1.18
N SER A 287 6.17 -3.20 2.49
CA SER A 287 5.17 -2.64 3.40
C SER A 287 5.46 -1.16 3.69
N ALA A 288 4.47 -0.29 3.44
CA ALA A 288 4.53 1.12 3.83
C ALA A 288 3.89 1.31 5.22
N VAL A 289 4.42 2.25 6.00
CA VAL A 289 3.80 2.76 7.23
C VAL A 289 3.53 4.25 7.03
N MET A 290 2.29 4.65 7.26
CA MET A 290 1.86 6.04 7.14
C MET A 290 1.13 6.46 8.42
N LEU A 291 1.38 7.70 8.86
CA LEU A 291 0.81 8.27 10.07
C LEU A 291 0.08 9.57 9.76
N ARG A 292 -1.02 9.80 10.45
CA ARG A 292 -1.70 11.08 10.54
C ARG A 292 -1.65 11.55 11.99
N PRO A 293 -0.89 12.62 12.30
CA PRO A 293 -0.75 13.09 13.66
C PRO A 293 -2.01 13.81 14.14
N THR A 294 -2.45 13.54 15.36
CA THR A 294 -3.65 14.15 15.95
C THR A 294 -3.33 15.03 17.16
N SER A 295 -2.16 14.84 17.78
CA SER A 295 -1.64 15.70 18.86
C SER A 295 -0.35 16.42 18.46
N ALA A 296 0.10 17.36 19.29
CA ALA A 296 1.42 18.00 19.10
C ALA A 296 2.57 16.98 19.23
N ALA A 297 2.46 16.04 20.17
CA ALA A 297 3.44 14.97 20.33
C ALA A 297 3.44 14.00 19.15
N GLY A 298 2.26 13.73 18.59
CA GLY A 298 2.06 13.00 17.35
C GLY A 298 2.71 13.68 16.15
N ARG A 299 2.53 15.00 16.00
CA ARG A 299 3.21 15.79 14.95
C ARG A 299 4.71 15.66 15.05
N SER A 300 5.28 15.89 16.24
CA SER A 300 6.72 15.69 16.46
C SER A 300 7.21 14.25 16.18
N LEU A 301 6.34 13.24 16.28
CA LEU A 301 6.63 11.85 15.87
C LEU A 301 6.62 11.69 14.36
N ALA A 302 5.57 12.17 13.70
CA ALA A 302 5.45 12.14 12.25
C ALA A 302 6.64 12.88 11.60
N ASP A 303 6.90 14.12 11.99
CA ASP A 303 7.91 15.00 11.38
C ASP A 303 9.31 14.38 11.45
N ARG A 304 9.71 13.88 12.64
CA ARG A 304 11.05 13.30 12.81
C ARG A 304 11.22 12.00 12.02
N HIS A 305 10.18 11.18 11.91
CA HIS A 305 10.26 9.96 11.11
C HIS A 305 10.16 10.23 9.62
N ALA A 306 9.37 11.21 9.19
CA ALA A 306 9.32 11.68 7.81
C ALA A 306 10.69 12.24 7.37
N ALA A 307 11.31 13.10 8.18
CA ALA A 307 12.66 13.60 7.93
C ALA A 307 13.72 12.49 7.85
N ARG A 308 13.66 11.49 8.76
CA ARG A 308 14.55 10.32 8.71
C ARG A 308 14.30 9.45 7.49
N PHE A 309 13.04 9.26 7.09
CA PHE A 309 12.65 8.51 5.90
C PHE A 309 13.18 9.18 4.62
N ALA A 310 12.90 10.47 4.44
CA ALA A 310 13.43 11.25 3.33
C ALA A 310 14.96 11.21 3.29
N ARG A 311 15.64 11.39 4.44
CA ARG A 311 17.12 11.36 4.51
C ARG A 311 17.72 10.03 4.07
N ARG A 312 17.14 8.90 4.48
CA ARG A 312 17.67 7.56 4.12
C ARG A 312 17.21 7.08 2.73
N ALA A 313 16.21 7.72 2.12
CA ALA A 313 15.59 7.28 0.87
C ALA A 313 16.60 7.01 -0.25
N THR A 314 17.57 7.91 -0.46
CA THR A 314 18.59 7.75 -1.52
C THR A 314 19.45 6.49 -1.34
N GLY A 315 19.76 6.12 -0.09
CA GLY A 315 20.54 4.93 0.22
C GLY A 315 19.73 3.66 0.06
N VAL A 316 18.52 3.61 0.63
CA VAL A 316 17.68 2.40 0.57
C VAL A 316 17.13 2.13 -0.83
N LEU A 317 16.80 3.17 -1.60
CA LEU A 317 16.30 3.02 -2.98
C LEU A 317 17.39 2.56 -3.94
N ALA A 318 18.66 2.93 -3.68
CA ALA A 318 19.77 2.50 -4.52
C ALA A 318 20.16 1.02 -4.33
N ASP A 319 19.70 0.39 -3.25
CA ASP A 319 20.09 -0.98 -2.86
C ASP A 319 18.88 -1.84 -2.48
N PRO A 320 18.43 -1.96 -1.21
CA PRO A 320 17.38 -2.91 -0.83
C PRO A 320 16.00 -2.67 -1.46
N LEU A 321 15.74 -1.46 -1.97
CA LEU A 321 14.50 -1.05 -2.63
C LEU A 321 14.68 -0.69 -4.11
N ARG A 322 15.77 -1.16 -4.74
CA ARG A 322 16.09 -0.91 -6.15
C ARG A 322 14.98 -1.36 -7.11
N ASP A 323 14.31 -2.45 -6.78
CA ASP A 323 13.26 -3.12 -7.54
C ASP A 323 11.83 -2.75 -7.08
N ALA A 324 11.68 -1.80 -6.14
CA ALA A 324 10.36 -1.26 -5.80
C ALA A 324 9.70 -0.58 -7.03
N ASP A 325 8.37 -0.64 -7.16
CA ASP A 325 7.68 0.05 -8.26
C ASP A 325 7.99 1.56 -8.22
N PRO A 326 8.54 2.17 -9.30
CA PRO A 326 8.83 3.61 -9.35
C PRO A 326 7.62 4.51 -9.04
N THR A 327 6.42 4.04 -9.36
CA THR A 327 5.15 4.71 -9.05
C THR A 327 4.87 4.68 -7.54
N VAL A 328 5.16 3.56 -6.86
CA VAL A 328 5.08 3.49 -5.40
C VAL A 328 6.10 4.45 -4.78
N VAL A 329 7.35 4.44 -5.24
CA VAL A 329 8.42 5.32 -4.74
C VAL A 329 8.02 6.80 -4.83
N ARG A 330 7.51 7.21 -5.99
CA ARG A 330 6.95 8.55 -6.24
C ARG A 330 5.86 8.92 -5.23
N VAL A 331 4.84 8.07 -5.08
CA VAL A 331 3.69 8.38 -4.22
C VAL A 331 4.09 8.39 -2.74
N VAL A 332 4.94 7.47 -2.29
CA VAL A 332 5.34 7.44 -0.87
C VAL A 332 6.24 8.61 -0.49
N LEU A 333 7.14 9.04 -1.38
CA LEU A 333 7.96 10.25 -1.17
C LEU A 333 7.11 11.51 -1.24
N GLY A 334 6.19 11.62 -2.18
CA GLY A 334 5.28 12.77 -2.28
C GLY A 334 4.33 12.87 -1.09
N ALA A 335 4.00 11.75 -0.45
CA ALA A 335 3.24 11.73 0.80
C ALA A 335 4.12 11.91 2.05
N THR A 336 5.42 12.19 1.92
CA THR A 336 6.30 12.42 3.07
C THR A 336 6.36 13.91 3.39
N ASP A 337 5.89 14.30 4.57
CA ASP A 337 6.02 15.68 5.04
C ASP A 337 7.44 15.92 5.59
N ALA A 338 8.36 16.29 4.70
CA ALA A 338 9.74 16.57 5.04
C ALA A 338 10.28 17.75 4.23
N ASP A 339 11.25 18.46 4.79
CA ASP A 339 11.95 19.54 4.10
C ASP A 339 12.66 19.02 2.82
N PRO A 340 12.35 19.58 1.62
CA PRO A 340 12.97 19.20 0.36
C PRO A 340 14.39 19.80 0.21
N ALA A 341 15.20 19.75 1.26
CA ALA A 341 16.59 20.21 1.23
C ALA A 341 17.39 19.46 0.14
N THR A 342 18.24 20.16 -0.59
CA THR A 342 19.08 19.55 -1.63
C THR A 342 20.51 19.29 -1.14
N ASP A 343 21.01 20.12 -0.22
CA ASP A 343 22.37 20.08 0.34
C ASP A 343 23.45 19.95 -0.76
N LEU A 344 23.29 20.63 -1.89
CA LEU A 344 24.17 20.55 -3.05
C LEU A 344 25.24 21.65 -3.04
N THR A 345 26.47 21.28 -3.40
CA THR A 345 27.56 22.25 -3.58
C THR A 345 27.45 22.99 -4.91
N ASP A 346 28.10 24.15 -5.03
CA ASP A 346 28.20 24.89 -6.30
C ASP A 346 28.72 24.04 -7.47
N HIS A 347 29.68 23.14 -7.20
CA HIS A 347 30.22 22.25 -8.23
C HIS A 347 29.15 21.25 -8.71
N GLU A 348 28.43 20.63 -7.78
CA GLU A 348 27.36 19.70 -8.09
C GLU A 348 26.22 20.37 -8.87
N TRP A 349 25.87 21.61 -8.50
CA TRP A 349 24.91 22.42 -9.26
C TRP A 349 25.35 22.66 -10.70
N ARG A 350 26.63 22.96 -10.94
CA ARG A 350 27.15 23.09 -12.32
C ARG A 350 27.06 21.78 -13.09
N VAL A 351 27.38 20.65 -12.46
CA VAL A 351 27.27 19.33 -13.11
C VAL A 351 25.83 19.02 -13.49
N ILE A 352 24.87 19.28 -12.60
CA ILE A 352 23.44 19.07 -12.87
C ILE A 352 22.96 20.01 -13.98
N ALA A 353 23.27 21.31 -13.89
CA ALA A 353 22.86 22.30 -14.89
C ALA A 353 23.45 21.98 -16.28
N ALA A 354 24.73 21.61 -16.34
CA ALA A 354 25.37 21.21 -17.59
C ALA A 354 24.75 19.93 -18.17
N ALA A 355 24.25 18.99 -17.36
CA ALA A 355 23.55 17.81 -17.87
C ALA A 355 22.10 18.10 -18.29
N ALA A 356 21.45 19.08 -17.66
CA ALA A 356 20.08 19.47 -17.98
C ALA A 356 19.99 20.33 -19.26
N PHE A 357 20.92 21.27 -19.44
CA PHE A 357 20.89 22.23 -20.55
C PHE A 357 21.98 22.03 -21.59
N GLY A 358 23.09 21.35 -21.25
CA GLY A 358 24.30 21.27 -22.08
C GLY A 358 24.84 19.84 -22.27
N PRO A 359 26.17 19.67 -22.44
CA PRO A 359 26.80 18.38 -22.73
C PRO A 359 27.15 17.55 -21.47
N GLY A 360 26.73 17.99 -20.28
CA GLY A 360 27.06 17.33 -19.02
C GLY A 360 26.49 15.91 -18.91
N LEU A 361 27.11 15.08 -18.07
CA LEU A 361 26.74 13.68 -17.92
C LEU A 361 26.24 13.41 -16.50
N TYR A 362 25.10 12.72 -16.40
CA TYR A 362 24.56 12.21 -15.12
C TYR A 362 25.59 11.42 -14.31
N ASP A 363 26.38 10.58 -15.00
CA ASP A 363 27.35 9.67 -14.37
C ASP A 363 28.51 10.40 -13.68
N ALA A 364 28.70 11.71 -13.93
CA ALA A 364 29.74 12.51 -13.28
C ALA A 364 29.46 12.77 -11.78
N ALA A 365 28.18 12.83 -11.38
CA ALA A 365 27.80 13.10 -9.99
C ALA A 365 26.44 12.45 -9.59
N PRO A 366 26.25 11.13 -9.74
CA PRO A 366 24.95 10.48 -9.55
C PRO A 366 24.32 10.71 -8.16
N GLY A 367 25.14 10.92 -7.12
CA GLY A 367 24.65 11.27 -5.77
C GLY A 367 24.02 12.66 -5.67
N ALA A 368 24.47 13.62 -6.47
CA ALA A 368 23.89 14.96 -6.54
C ALA A 368 22.52 14.92 -7.21
N PHE A 369 22.42 14.22 -8.35
CA PHE A 369 21.14 13.96 -9.03
C PHE A 369 20.16 13.24 -8.08
N ALA A 370 20.60 12.21 -7.35
CA ALA A 370 19.75 11.51 -6.39
C ALA A 370 19.20 12.43 -5.27
N ARG A 371 20.03 13.33 -4.72
CA ARG A 371 19.57 14.29 -3.69
C ARG A 371 18.56 15.28 -4.22
N LEU A 372 18.77 15.81 -5.43
CA LEU A 372 17.81 16.71 -6.08
C LEU A 372 16.52 15.99 -6.49
N ALA A 373 16.61 14.76 -7.02
CA ALA A 373 15.45 13.93 -7.32
C ALA A 373 14.63 13.63 -6.07
N ARG A 374 15.29 13.32 -4.94
CA ARG A 374 14.60 13.16 -3.66
C ARG A 374 13.86 14.43 -3.27
N ALA A 375 14.53 15.59 -3.31
CA ALA A 375 13.90 16.87 -2.98
C ALA A 375 12.67 17.14 -3.86
N ALA A 376 12.80 16.92 -5.16
CA ALA A 376 11.71 17.09 -6.12
C ALA A 376 10.53 16.14 -5.89
N LEU A 377 10.79 14.90 -5.46
CA LEU A 377 9.72 13.91 -5.20
C LEU A 377 9.07 14.08 -3.82
N VAL A 378 9.68 14.84 -2.91
CA VAL A 378 9.08 15.22 -1.62
C VAL A 378 8.30 16.53 -1.75
N ASP A 379 8.71 17.43 -2.64
CA ASP A 379 8.04 18.71 -2.88
C ASP A 379 6.90 18.57 -3.90
N GLU A 380 5.66 18.75 -3.43
CA GLU A 380 4.45 18.77 -4.27
C GLU A 380 4.50 19.83 -5.40
N GLY A 381 5.33 20.87 -5.26
CA GLY A 381 5.48 21.95 -6.22
C GLY A 381 6.58 21.77 -7.27
N SER A 382 7.18 20.58 -7.41
CA SER A 382 8.31 20.36 -8.33
C SER A 382 8.01 20.63 -9.81
N GLY A 383 6.73 20.63 -10.21
CA GLY A 383 6.29 20.94 -11.58
C GLY A 383 6.56 19.82 -12.59
N LEU A 384 6.94 18.63 -12.12
CA LEU A 384 7.18 17.46 -12.96
C LEU A 384 5.87 16.73 -13.27
N ASP A 385 5.81 16.12 -14.46
CA ASP A 385 4.75 15.16 -14.77
C ASP A 385 5.06 13.78 -14.16
N GLU A 386 4.04 12.91 -14.10
CA GLU A 386 4.17 11.56 -13.53
C GLU A 386 5.22 10.70 -14.25
N ARG A 387 5.51 10.96 -15.54
CA ARG A 387 6.52 10.20 -16.29
C ARG A 387 7.93 10.62 -15.88
N ALA A 388 8.17 11.92 -15.70
CA ALA A 388 9.42 12.48 -15.20
C ALA A 388 9.67 12.04 -13.76
N GLU A 389 8.66 12.08 -12.88
CA GLU A 389 8.78 11.59 -11.50
C GLU A 389 9.19 10.12 -11.43
N ARG A 390 8.55 9.26 -12.23
CA ARG A 390 8.93 7.83 -12.33
C ARG A 390 10.33 7.64 -12.89
N LEU A 391 10.76 8.49 -13.82
CA LEU A 391 12.13 8.47 -14.35
C LEU A 391 13.15 8.85 -13.26
N LEU A 392 12.87 9.86 -12.44
CA LEU A 392 13.71 10.23 -11.30
C LEU A 392 13.78 9.09 -10.27
N ALA A 393 12.66 8.48 -9.94
CA ALA A 393 12.62 7.32 -9.04
C ALA A 393 13.46 6.15 -9.60
N ALA A 394 13.20 5.72 -10.84
CA ALA A 394 13.85 4.57 -11.45
C ALA A 394 15.36 4.79 -11.70
N LYS A 395 15.72 5.96 -12.21
CA LYS A 395 17.11 6.24 -12.60
C LYS A 395 17.91 6.90 -11.50
N ALA A 396 17.46 8.03 -10.98
CA ALA A 396 18.25 8.84 -10.07
C ALA A 396 18.31 8.24 -8.65
N LEU A 397 17.19 7.73 -8.14
CA LEU A 397 17.12 7.13 -6.81
C LEU A 397 17.45 5.64 -6.81
N GLN A 398 16.87 4.86 -7.73
CA GLN A 398 17.06 3.40 -7.76
C GLN A 398 18.30 2.95 -8.53
N ARG A 399 18.96 3.85 -9.27
CA ARG A 399 20.19 3.55 -10.03
C ARG A 399 20.04 2.38 -11.02
N ARG A 400 18.84 2.19 -11.58
CA ARG A 400 18.60 1.16 -12.59
C ARG A 400 19.44 1.41 -13.85
N LEU A 401 19.71 0.34 -14.59
CA LEU A 401 20.41 0.43 -15.85
C LEU A 401 19.52 1.12 -16.89
N TRP A 402 20.15 1.85 -17.81
CA TRP A 402 19.41 2.59 -18.82
C TRP A 402 18.50 1.76 -19.72
N PRO A 403 18.89 0.54 -20.17
CA PRO A 403 17.98 -0.36 -20.89
C PRO A 403 16.72 -0.65 -20.09
N ASP A 404 16.87 -1.11 -18.83
CA ASP A 404 15.73 -1.43 -17.95
C ASP A 404 14.81 -0.22 -17.72
N VAL A 405 15.39 0.98 -17.55
CA VAL A 405 14.61 2.22 -17.40
C VAL A 405 13.85 2.56 -18.68
N ALA A 406 14.49 2.40 -19.84
CA ALA A 406 13.85 2.68 -21.12
C ALA A 406 12.66 1.73 -21.34
N ASP A 407 12.87 0.43 -21.12
CA ASP A 407 11.83 -0.60 -21.31
C ASP A 407 10.69 -0.41 -20.31
N ALA A 408 11.00 -0.29 -19.01
CA ALA A 408 9.99 -0.18 -17.96
C ALA A 408 9.13 1.09 -18.04
N LEU A 409 9.65 2.17 -18.63
CA LEU A 409 8.95 3.46 -18.76
C LEU A 409 8.53 3.77 -20.22
N GLY A 410 8.63 2.78 -21.12
CA GLY A 410 8.17 2.89 -22.51
C GLY A 410 8.90 3.98 -23.32
N TYR A 411 10.19 4.16 -23.11
CA TYR A 411 11.02 5.00 -23.97
C TYR A 411 11.52 4.19 -25.17
N GLU A 412 11.47 4.79 -26.36
CA GLU A 412 11.90 4.15 -27.62
C GLU A 412 13.37 3.70 -27.64
N SER A 413 14.21 4.32 -26.80
CA SER A 413 15.61 3.95 -26.68
C SER A 413 16.24 4.45 -25.37
N ARG A 414 17.40 3.87 -25.02
CA ARG A 414 18.29 4.40 -23.99
C ARG A 414 18.58 5.89 -24.16
N ARG A 415 18.85 6.35 -25.39
CA ARG A 415 19.18 7.75 -25.65
C ARG A 415 17.99 8.68 -25.40
N ALA A 416 16.77 8.23 -25.72
CA ALA A 416 15.55 8.97 -25.42
C ALA A 416 15.34 9.09 -23.90
N ALA A 417 15.53 8.01 -23.14
CA ALA A 417 15.44 8.04 -21.68
C ALA A 417 16.51 8.97 -21.05
N MET A 418 17.75 8.95 -21.55
CA MET A 418 18.82 9.86 -21.09
C MET A 418 18.48 11.32 -21.36
N ARG A 419 17.96 11.63 -22.55
CA ARG A 419 17.52 13.00 -22.89
C ARG A 419 16.37 13.44 -21.99
N ALA A 420 15.36 12.59 -21.81
CA ALA A 420 14.22 12.86 -20.94
C ALA A 420 14.65 13.10 -19.49
N LEU A 421 15.72 12.44 -19.01
CA LEU A 421 16.29 12.74 -17.70
C LEU A 421 16.82 14.18 -17.67
N GLY A 422 17.64 14.59 -18.65
CA GLY A 422 18.13 15.98 -18.71
C GLY A 422 17.00 17.00 -18.71
N GLU A 423 15.96 16.78 -19.53
CA GLU A 423 14.76 17.62 -19.59
C GLU A 423 14.03 17.70 -18.24
N ALA A 424 13.87 16.58 -17.54
CA ALA A 424 13.25 16.54 -16.22
C ALA A 424 14.01 17.34 -15.16
N TYR A 425 15.33 17.52 -15.31
CA TYR A 425 16.12 18.32 -14.37
C TYR A 425 16.10 19.83 -14.66
N ARG A 426 15.68 20.27 -15.84
CA ARG A 426 15.59 21.71 -16.17
C ARG A 426 14.71 22.51 -15.19
N PRO A 427 13.44 22.15 -14.96
CA PRO A 427 12.59 22.87 -14.01
C PRO A 427 13.13 22.77 -12.57
N LEU A 428 13.85 21.70 -12.22
CA LEU A 428 14.44 21.54 -10.89
C LEU A 428 15.65 22.46 -10.69
N VAL A 429 16.48 22.62 -11.72
CA VAL A 429 17.59 23.59 -11.71
C VAL A 429 17.04 25.01 -11.58
N ASP A 430 15.93 25.33 -12.26
CA ASP A 430 15.29 26.65 -12.15
C ASP A 430 14.65 26.90 -10.78
N ARG A 431 14.07 25.86 -10.17
CA ARG A 431 13.37 25.96 -8.88
C ARG A 431 14.33 25.99 -7.68
N TYR A 432 15.31 25.08 -7.65
CA TYR A 432 16.17 24.87 -6.49
C TYR A 432 17.60 25.39 -6.70
N GLY A 433 17.99 25.67 -7.93
CA GLY A 433 19.34 26.10 -8.26
C GLY A 433 19.64 27.50 -7.77
N GLY A 434 20.80 27.68 -7.14
CA GLY A 434 21.32 29.00 -6.82
C GLY A 434 22.05 29.64 -8.01
N THR A 435 22.77 30.72 -7.73
CA THR A 435 23.55 31.50 -8.72
C THR A 435 24.50 30.64 -9.57
N ALA A 436 25.12 29.60 -8.98
CA ALA A 436 26.04 28.72 -9.71
C ALA A 436 25.33 27.88 -10.78
N ALA A 437 24.13 27.39 -10.49
CA ALA A 437 23.29 26.63 -11.41
C ALA A 437 22.78 27.53 -12.55
N ALA A 438 22.24 28.70 -12.21
CA ALA A 438 21.73 29.66 -13.20
C ALA A 438 22.83 30.10 -14.20
N ARG A 439 24.01 30.48 -13.70
CA ARG A 439 25.15 30.85 -14.55
C ARG A 439 25.63 29.74 -15.48
N GLU A 440 25.50 28.48 -15.07
CA GLU A 440 25.87 27.35 -15.92
C GLU A 440 24.77 27.04 -16.94
N ALA A 441 23.49 27.10 -16.54
CA ALA A 441 22.35 26.93 -17.44
C ALA A 441 22.33 27.97 -18.57
N ASP A 442 22.59 29.25 -18.25
CA ASP A 442 22.59 30.37 -19.20
C ASP A 442 23.70 30.27 -20.26
N ARG A 443 24.68 29.36 -20.11
CA ARG A 443 25.69 29.11 -21.14
C ARG A 443 25.15 28.30 -22.33
N TYR A 444 24.04 27.59 -22.13
CA TYR A 444 23.47 26.66 -23.10
C TYR A 444 22.05 27.02 -23.52
N ARG A 445 21.48 28.08 -22.94
CA ARG A 445 20.24 28.75 -23.37
C ARG A 445 20.56 29.78 -24.43
#